data_AF-A0A3P7FW89-F1
#
_entry.id   AF-A0A3P7FW89-F1
#
_cell.length_a   1.000
_cell.length_b   1.000
_cell.length_c   1.000
_cell.angle_alpha   90.00
_cell.angle_beta   90.00
_cell.angle_gamma   90.00
#
_symmetry.space_group_name_H-M   'P 1'
#
loop_
_entity.id
_entity.type
_entity.pdbx_description
1 polymer ?
#
loop_
_entity_poly.entity_id
_entity_poly.type
_entity_poly.pdbx_seq_one_letter_code
_entity_poly.pdbx_strand_id
1 'polypeptide(L)'
;MQFPVTKFHRLMKEAHRAKRVTQSAAVYLSAVVEYLSAEILELSGNACRDNKRKRLVPRHILLAVKNDEELDRMCSKVTIRQGGVLPFVHPVSFSF
;
A
#
# COMPACT_ATOMS: atom_id res chain seq x y z
N MET A 1 8.71 9.41 -13.49
CA MET A 1 7.31 8.98 -13.54
C MET A 1 7.24 7.70 -14.35
N GLN A 2 7.09 6.56 -13.66
CA GLN A 2 7.02 5.21 -14.22
C GLN A 2 5.58 4.78 -14.53
N PHE A 3 4.59 5.33 -13.83
CA PHE A 3 3.21 4.93 -14.00
C PHE A 3 2.61 5.53 -15.29
N PRO A 4 1.82 4.76 -16.06
CA PRO A 4 1.35 5.18 -17.38
C PRO A 4 0.21 6.18 -17.32
N VAL A 5 0.53 7.49 -17.40
CA VAL A 5 -0.44 8.60 -17.33
C VAL A 5 -1.63 8.44 -18.30
N THR A 6 -1.37 8.02 -19.55
CA THR A 6 -2.42 7.84 -20.57
C THR A 6 -3.43 6.76 -20.18
N LYS A 7 -2.98 5.69 -19.50
CA LYS A 7 -3.86 4.63 -19.01
C LYS A 7 -4.74 5.13 -17.87
N PHE A 8 -4.17 5.89 -16.93
CA PHE A 8 -4.94 6.54 -15.86
C PHE A 8 -5.98 7.51 -16.43
N HIS A 9 -5.61 8.35 -17.41
CA HIS A 9 -6.57 9.26 -18.05
C HIS A 9 -7.75 8.54 -18.68
N ARG A 10 -7.51 7.42 -19.37
CA ARG A 10 -8.56 6.58 -19.94
C ARG A 10 -9.47 5.98 -18.85
N LEU A 11 -8.88 5.37 -17.81
CA LEU A 11 -9.63 4.79 -16.70
C LEU A 11 -10.48 5.84 -15.97
N MET A 12 -9.98 7.06 -15.79
CA MET A 12 -10.73 8.15 -15.17
C MET A 12 -11.95 8.58 -16.00
N LYS A 13 -11.86 8.53 -17.34
CA LYS A 13 -13.00 8.79 -18.24
C LYS A 13 -14.03 7.67 -18.17
N GLU A 14 -13.58 6.41 -18.16
CA GLU A 14 -14.42 5.21 -18.06
C GLU A 14 -15.10 5.07 -16.69
N ALA A 15 -14.53 5.65 -15.63
CA ALA A 15 -15.15 5.65 -14.31
C ALA A 15 -16.45 6.47 -14.23
N HIS A 16 -16.78 7.26 -15.26
CA HIS A 16 -17.99 8.09 -15.38
C HIS A 16 -18.28 8.98 -14.15
N ARG A 17 -17.24 9.37 -13.41
CA ARG A 17 -17.36 10.21 -12.19
C ARG A 17 -17.49 11.70 -12.49
N ALA A 18 -17.10 12.13 -13.69
CA ALA A 18 -17.16 13.52 -14.12
C ALA A 18 -17.44 13.60 -15.63
N LYS A 19 -18.13 14.68 -16.05
CA LYS A 19 -18.42 14.95 -17.47
C LYS A 19 -17.14 15.21 -18.30
N ARG A 20 -16.10 15.75 -17.68
CA ARG A 20 -14.80 16.05 -18.30
C ARG A 20 -13.66 15.68 -17.35
N VAL A 21 -12.58 15.13 -17.90
CA VAL A 21 -11.35 14.81 -17.17
C VAL A 21 -10.18 15.49 -17.88
N THR A 22 -9.49 16.40 -17.19
CA THR A 22 -8.32 17.11 -17.72
C THR A 22 -7.10 16.20 -17.72
N GLN A 23 -6.12 16.51 -18.58
CA GLN A 23 -4.86 15.78 -18.61
C GLN A 23 -4.09 15.94 -17.29
N SER A 24 -4.08 17.16 -16.72
CA SER A 24 -3.40 17.45 -15.45
C SER A 24 -3.95 16.61 -14.29
N ALA A 25 -5.26 16.33 -14.27
CA ALA A 25 -5.85 15.45 -13.25
C ALA A 25 -5.30 14.02 -13.33
N ALA A 26 -5.08 13.50 -14.55
CA ALA A 26 -4.49 12.18 -14.74
C ALA A 26 -3.00 12.15 -14.37
N VAL A 27 -2.24 13.21 -14.68
CA VAL A 27 -0.85 13.34 -14.23
C VAL A 27 -0.79 13.33 -12.70
N TYR A 28 -1.62 14.14 -12.04
CA TYR A 28 -1.64 14.22 -10.59
C TYR A 28 -1.99 12.88 -9.94
N LEU A 29 -3.08 12.23 -10.38
CA LEU A 29 -3.48 10.93 -9.85
C LEU A 29 -2.40 9.87 -10.07
N SER A 30 -1.78 9.83 -11.26
CA SER A 30 -0.71 8.88 -11.56
C SER A 30 0.49 9.09 -10.64
N ALA A 31 0.83 10.35 -10.32
CA ALA A 31 1.93 10.69 -9.43
C ALA A 31 1.65 10.24 -7.99
N VAL A 32 0.43 10.47 -7.50
CA VAL A 32 0.03 10.06 -6.14
C VAL A 32 0.05 8.53 -6.02
N VAL A 33 -0.47 7.81 -7.00
CA VAL A 33 -0.46 6.33 -6.96
C VAL A 33 0.96 5.78 -7.10
N GLU A 34 1.82 6.39 -7.92
CA GLU A 34 3.24 6.03 -8.01
C GLU A 34 3.95 6.24 -6.67
N TYR A 35 3.72 7.38 -6.02
CA TYR A 35 4.28 7.69 -4.70
C TYR A 35 3.83 6.67 -3.64
N LEU A 36 2.53 6.43 -3.50
CA LEU A 36 2.00 5.46 -2.54
C LEU A 36 2.52 4.04 -2.80
N SER A 37 2.66 3.66 -4.08
CA SER A 37 3.22 2.35 -4.45
C SER A 37 4.69 2.25 -4.06
N ALA A 38 5.48 3.31 -4.26
CA ALA A 38 6.88 3.35 -3.89
C ALA A 38 7.06 3.25 -2.36
N GLU A 39 6.29 4.02 -1.59
CA GLU A 39 6.32 4.02 -0.12
C GLU A 39 6.02 2.62 0.45
N ILE A 40 4.93 1.99 0.00
CA ILE A 40 4.57 0.63 0.43
C ILE A 40 5.67 -0.37 0.05
N LEU A 41 6.26 -0.26 -1.14
CA LEU A 41 7.34 -1.15 -1.60
C LEU A 41 8.64 -0.95 -0.80
N GLU A 42 8.97 0.28 -0.43
CA GLU A 42 10.14 0.60 0.38
C GLU A 42 10.04 -0.03 1.77
N LEU A 43 8.94 0.24 2.47
CA LEU A 43 8.67 -0.31 3.81
C LEU A 43 8.55 -1.84 3.78
N SER A 44 7.90 -2.40 2.76
CA SER A 44 7.84 -3.86 2.56
C SER A 44 9.22 -4.45 2.28
N GLY A 45 10.07 -3.71 1.56
CA GLY A 45 11.46 -4.07 1.30
C GLY A 45 12.30 -4.11 2.57
N ASN A 46 12.09 -3.16 3.49
CA ASN A 46 12.69 -3.17 4.83
C ASN A 46 12.26 -4.43 5.60
N ALA A 47 10.96 -4.68 5.72
CA ALA A 47 10.45 -5.88 6.40
C ALA A 47 10.95 -7.19 5.75
N CYS A 48 11.13 -7.22 4.43
CA CYS A 48 11.70 -8.35 3.72
C CYS A 48 13.17 -8.60 4.09
N ARG A 49 13.96 -7.52 4.18
CA ARG A 49 15.36 -7.57 4.59
C ARG A 49 15.52 -8.00 6.04
N ASP A 50 14.67 -7.51 6.94
CA ASP A 50 14.66 -7.89 8.36
C ASP A 50 14.37 -9.39 8.53
N ASN A 51 13.47 -9.93 7.70
CA ASN A 51 13.19 -11.36 7.63
C ASN A 51 14.27 -12.18 6.89
N LYS A 52 15.38 -11.56 6.47
CA LYS A 52 16.49 -12.17 5.74
C LYS A 52 16.06 -12.86 4.44
N ARG A 53 15.06 -12.30 3.75
CA ARG A 53 14.53 -12.81 2.48
C ARG A 53 14.91 -11.86 1.34
N LYS A 54 15.09 -12.42 0.14
CA LYS A 54 15.37 -11.66 -1.09
C LYS A 54 14.13 -11.37 -1.95
N ARG A 55 12.98 -11.94 -1.60
CA ARG A 55 11.72 -11.82 -2.36
C ARG A 55 10.59 -11.38 -1.45
N LEU A 56 9.87 -10.36 -1.89
CA LEU A 56 8.65 -9.88 -1.24
C LEU A 56 7.57 -10.96 -1.25
N VAL A 57 6.88 -11.10 -0.11
CA VAL A 57 5.69 -11.95 0.05
C VAL A 57 4.60 -11.14 0.77
N PRO A 58 3.31 -11.55 0.71
CA PRO A 58 2.23 -10.79 1.33
C PRO A 58 2.43 -10.46 2.81
N ARG A 59 3.14 -11.32 3.56
CA ARG A 59 3.56 -11.05 4.95
C ARG A 59 4.33 -9.73 5.09
N HIS A 60 5.25 -9.43 4.19
CA HIS A 60 6.07 -8.21 4.26
C HIS A 60 5.23 -6.95 4.02
N ILE A 61 4.26 -7.04 3.10
CA ILE A 61 3.31 -5.95 2.85
C ILE A 61 2.43 -5.71 4.07
N LEU A 62 1.94 -6.78 4.72
CA LEU A 62 1.15 -6.63 5.95
C LEU A 62 1.98 -6.01 7.08
N LEU A 63 3.22 -6.47 7.28
CA LEU A 63 4.10 -5.88 8.30
C LEU A 63 4.37 -4.40 8.01
N ALA A 64 4.65 -4.02 6.77
CA ALA A 64 4.86 -2.63 6.39
C ALA A 64 3.63 -1.76 6.67
N VAL A 65 2.46 -2.17 6.15
CA VAL A 65 1.21 -1.41 6.31
C VAL A 65 0.77 -1.30 7.77
N LYS A 66 0.96 -2.36 8.58
CA LYS A 66 0.49 -2.37 9.97
C LYS A 66 1.45 -1.69 10.96
N ASN A 67 2.74 -1.56 10.64
CA ASN A 67 3.69 -0.85 11.49
C ASN A 67 3.77 0.65 11.18
N ASP A 68 3.23 1.09 10.04
CA ASP A 68 3.11 2.49 9.69
C ASP A 68 1.71 3.04 10.03
N GLU A 69 1.65 4.12 10.81
CA GLU A 69 0.38 4.64 11.34
C GLU A 69 -0.55 5.18 10.24
N GLU A 70 0.02 5.87 9.25
CA GLU A 70 -0.75 6.49 8.17
C GLU A 70 -1.31 5.43 7.23
N LEU A 71 -0.49 4.44 6.86
CA LEU A 71 -0.90 3.30 6.03
C LEU A 71 -1.89 2.40 6.75
N ASP A 72 -1.74 2.14 8.06
CA ASP A 72 -2.70 1.34 8.82
C ASP A 72 -4.07 2.03 8.87
N ARG A 73 -4.08 3.34 9.11
CA ARG A 73 -5.31 4.15 9.09
C ARG A 73 -5.96 4.15 7.71
N MET A 74 -5.17 4.38 6.66
CA MET A 74 -5.64 4.35 5.26
C MET A 74 -6.19 2.98 4.87
N CYS A 75 -5.55 1.90 5.32
CA CYS A 75 -5.89 0.52 4.99
C CYS A 75 -6.74 -0.19 6.06
N SER A 76 -7.38 0.55 6.97
CA SER A 76 -8.09 -0.01 8.14
C SER A 76 -9.14 -1.09 7.82
N LYS A 77 -9.75 -1.03 6.62
CA LYS A 77 -10.77 -2.00 6.15
C LYS A 77 -10.25 -2.95 5.06
N VAL A 78 -8.96 -2.95 4.78
CA VAL A 78 -8.34 -3.79 3.75
C VAL A 78 -7.85 -5.10 4.36
N THR A 79 -8.16 -6.22 3.71
CA THR A 79 -7.61 -7.54 4.07
C THR A 79 -6.49 -7.92 3.11
N ILE A 80 -5.26 -8.07 3.63
CA ILE A 80 -4.12 -8.58 2.86
C ILE A 80 -4.11 -10.10 2.97
N ARG A 81 -4.56 -10.78 1.91
CA ARG A 81 -4.60 -12.25 1.88
C ARG A 81 -3.18 -12.81 2.07
N GLN A 82 -3.07 -13.86 2.90
CA GLN A 82 -1.79 -14.49 3.28
C GLN A 82 -0.81 -13.57 4.03
N GLY A 83 -1.27 -12.44 4.56
CA GLY A 83 -0.43 -11.52 5.34
C GLY A 83 -0.23 -11.94 6.80
N GLY A 84 -1.17 -12.68 7.40
CA GLY A 84 -1.17 -12.98 8.83
C GLY A 84 -1.54 -11.75 9.68
N VAL A 85 -1.04 -11.67 10.91
CA VAL A 85 -1.27 -10.55 11.84
C VAL A 85 0.03 -10.05 12.47
N LEU A 86 0.06 -8.83 13.02
CA LEU A 86 1.22 -8.37 13.78
C LEU A 86 1.44 -9.29 15.00
N PRO A 87 2.68 -9.72 15.27
CA PRO A 87 2.99 -10.46 16.49
C PRO A 87 2.72 -9.56 17.71
N PHE A 88 1.76 -9.96 18.53
CA PHE A 88 1.42 -9.25 19.76
C PHE A 88 0.91 -10.25 20.79
N VAL A 89 1.41 -10.13 22.02
CA VAL A 89 0.97 -10.93 23.17
C VAL A 89 0.56 -9.96 24.27
N HIS A 90 -0.68 -10.09 24.76
CA HIS A 90 -1.14 -9.25 25.86
C HIS A 90 -0.33 -9.52 27.13
N PRO A 91 0.13 -8.48 27.86
CA PRO A 91 0.96 -8.65 29.06
C PRO A 91 0.36 -9.56 30.14
N VAL A 92 -0.98 -9.58 30.27
CA VAL A 92 -1.71 -10.46 31.21
C VAL A 92 -1.42 -11.94 30.98
N SER A 93 -1.00 -12.33 29.79
CA SER A 93 -0.68 -13.73 29.45
C SER A 93 0.60 -14.24 30.13
N PHE A 94 1.41 -13.33 30.72
CA PHE A 94 2.64 -13.67 31.44
C PHE A 94 2.48 -13.61 32.96
N SER A 95 1.31 -13.23 33.47
CA SER A 95 1.02 -13.19 34.90
C SER A 95 0.50 -14.54 35.37
N PHE A 96 1.39 -15.34 35.96
CA PHE A 96 1.07 -16.49 36.81
C PHE A 96 1.12 -16.07 38.28
#